data_AF-A0ABD0PY24-F1
#
_entry.id   AF-A0ABD0PY24-F1
#
_cell.length_a   1.000
_cell.length_b   1.000
_cell.length_c   1.000
_cell.angle_alpha   90.00
_cell.angle_beta   90.00
_cell.angle_gamma   90.00
#
_symmetry.space_group_name_H-M   'P 1'
#
loop_
_entity.id
_entity.type
_entity.pdbx_description
1 polymer ?
#
loop_
_entity_poly.entity_id
_entity_poly.type
_entity_poly.pdbx_seq_one_letter_code
_entity_poly.pdbx_strand_id
1 'polypeptide(L)' 'MSEWCVSYTGCGGSTGLYLSGSHPTLEDGVVTREVVGTYIWSNQCGNYRSNSIQVKACPGDYYVYKFVKPDA' A
#
# COMPACT_ATOMS: atom_id res chain seq x y z
N MET A 1 2.09 -4.75 -2.88
CA MET A 1 1.59 -4.42 -1.53
C MET A 1 0.24 -5.08 -1.36
N SER A 2 -0.24 -5.37 -0.14
CA SER A 2 -1.58 -5.93 0.06
C SER A 2 -2.67 -4.90 -0.28
N GLU A 3 -3.81 -5.34 -0.80
CA GLU A 3 -5.06 -4.54 -0.92
C GLU A 3 -5.92 -4.62 0.34
N TRP A 4 -5.59 -5.56 1.22
CA TRP A 4 -6.33 -5.87 2.43
C TRP A 4 -5.55 -5.45 3.67
N CYS A 5 -6.29 -5.16 4.73
CA CYS A 5 -5.71 -4.87 6.02
C CYS A 5 -4.78 -6.00 6.48
N VAL A 6 -3.53 -5.63 6.74
CA VAL A 6 -2.51 -6.56 7.24
C VAL A 6 -2.36 -6.33 8.74
N SER A 7 -2.80 -7.28 9.55
CA SER A 7 -2.75 -7.20 11.01
C SER A 7 -1.38 -7.56 11.60
N TYR A 8 -0.58 -8.36 10.90
CA TYR A 8 0.70 -8.85 11.37
C TYR A 8 1.88 -8.16 10.66
N THR A 9 2.83 -7.63 11.42
CA THR A 9 4.06 -7.07 10.87
C THR A 9 5.15 -8.13 10.79
N GLY A 10 5.75 -8.28 9.61
CA GLY A 10 6.89 -9.16 9.37
C GLY A 10 8.13 -8.40 8.90
N CYS A 11 9.24 -9.12 8.71
CA CYS A 11 10.46 -8.62 8.07
C CYS A 11 11.08 -7.36 8.71
N GLY A 12 10.90 -7.17 10.03
CA GLY A 12 11.47 -6.05 10.79
C GLY A 12 10.65 -4.75 10.74
N GLY A 13 9.45 -4.74 10.15
CA GLY A 13 8.54 -3.61 10.20
C GLY A 13 7.77 -3.50 11.53
N SER A 14 7.40 -2.29 11.94
CA SER A 14 6.58 -2.03 13.15
C SER A 14 5.10 -1.76 12.85
N THR A 15 4.76 -1.49 11.58
CA THR A 15 3.39 -1.20 11.11
C THR A 15 3.15 -1.89 9.77
N GLY A 16 2.03 -2.63 9.66
CA GLY A 16 1.63 -3.28 8.42
C GLY A 16 0.97 -2.28 7.49
N LEU A 17 1.59 -1.99 6.34
CA LEU A 17 1.07 -1.06 5.34
C LEU A 17 0.35 -1.81 4.20
N TYR A 18 -0.77 -1.25 3.75
CA TYR A 18 -1.59 -1.78 2.66
C TYR A 18 -2.20 -0.66 1.82
N LEU A 19 -2.65 -0.99 0.60
CA LEU A 19 -3.32 -0.07 -0.30
C LEU A 19 -4.78 0.11 0.14
N SER A 20 -5.24 1.36 0.20
CA SER A 20 -6.67 1.67 0.35
C SER A 20 -7.36 1.56 -1.02
N GLY A 21 -7.46 0.33 -1.53
CA GLY A 21 -8.09 0.03 -2.81
C GLY A 21 -7.37 -1.07 -3.60
N SER A 22 -8.02 -1.52 -4.66
CA SER A 22 -7.48 -2.56 -5.54
C SER A 22 -6.25 -2.10 -6.32
N HIS A 23 -5.44 -3.03 -6.82
CA HIS A 23 -4.45 -2.70 -7.83
C HIS A 23 -5.15 -2.24 -9.12
N PRO A 24 -4.50 -1.36 -9.91
CA PRO A 24 -5.00 -1.00 -11.24
C PRO A 24 -5.02 -2.19 -12.19
N THR A 25 -5.87 -2.11 -13.20
CA THR A 25 -5.78 -2.92 -14.42
C THR A 25 -4.78 -2.31 -15.42
N LEU A 26 -4.53 -2.99 -16.54
CA LEU A 26 -3.70 -2.44 -17.61
C LEU A 26 -4.31 -1.17 -18.23
N GLU A 27 -5.64 -1.09 -18.28
CA GLU A 27 -6.40 0.01 -18.90
C GLU A 27 -6.39 1.27 -18.02
N ASP A 28 -6.33 1.09 -16.69
CA ASP A 28 -6.27 2.19 -15.73
C ASP A 28 -4.95 2.99 -15.82
N GLY A 29 -3.90 2.40 -16.41
CA GLY A 29 -2.59 3.03 -16.52
C GLY A 29 -1.93 3.28 -15.16
N VAL A 30 -1.46 4.51 -14.94
CA VAL A 30 -0.82 4.91 -13.68
C VAL A 30 -1.86 5.55 -12.76
N VAL A 31 -2.15 4.91 -11.63
CA VAL A 31 -3.11 5.41 -10.65
C VAL A 31 -2.42 5.80 -9.36
N THR A 32 -3.01 6.76 -8.65
CA THR A 32 -2.59 7.11 -7.29
C THR A 32 -3.38 6.27 -6.29
N ARG A 33 -2.67 5.60 -5.36
CA ARG A 33 -3.27 4.82 -4.28
C ARG A 33 -2.84 5.37 -2.93
N GLU A 34 -3.81 5.57 -2.05
CA GLU A 34 -3.53 5.86 -0.65
C GLU A 34 -2.91 4.63 0.01
N VAL A 35 -1.91 4.85 0.86
CA VAL A 35 -1.28 3.81 1.66
C VAL A 35 -1.70 4.02 3.10
N VAL A 36 -2.31 3.00 3.68
CA VAL A 36 -2.81 3.02 5.05
C VAL A 36 -2.13 1.93 5.87
N GLY A 37 -2.11 2.10 7.18
CA GLY A 37 -1.47 1.19 8.11
C GLY A 37 -2.38 0.72 9.22
N THR A 38 -2.10 -0.49 9.70
CA THR A 38 -2.80 -1.10 10.84
C THR A 38 -2.17 -0.69 12.17
N TYR A 39 -2.99 -0.45 13.19
CA TYR A 39 -2.50 -0.33 14.56
C TYR A 39 -2.36 -1.71 15.20
N ILE A 40 -1.11 -2.17 15.36
CA ILE A 40 -0.79 -3.56 15.71
C ILE A 40 -1.36 -3.99 17.06
N TRP A 41 -1.46 -3.08 18.02
CA TRP A 41 -1.90 -3.39 19.38
C TRP A 41 -3.40 -3.67 19.50
N SER A 42 -4.20 -3.22 18.54
CA SER A 42 -5.65 -3.44 18.53
C SER A 42 -6.17 -4.06 17.23
N ASN A 43 -5.28 -4.43 16.31
CA ASN A 43 -5.59 -4.93 14.97
C ASN A 43 -6.55 -4.01 14.18
N GLN A 44 -6.55 -2.71 14.48
CA GLN A 44 -7.45 -1.76 13.83
C GLN A 44 -6.85 -1.23 12.54
N CYS A 45 -7.54 -1.49 11.43
CA CYS A 45 -7.19 -1.08 10.08
C CYS A 45 -7.40 0.42 9.86
N GLY A 46 -6.54 1.04 9.04
CA GLY A 46 -6.69 2.44 8.63
C GLY A 46 -6.33 3.47 9.71
N ASN A 47 -5.65 3.05 10.78
CA ASN A 47 -5.22 3.96 11.85
C ASN A 47 -4.09 4.91 11.41
N TYR A 48 -3.20 4.41 10.55
CA TYR A 48 -2.10 5.21 10.03
C TYR A 48 -2.34 5.55 8.56
N ARG A 49 -1.92 6.75 8.17
CA ARG A 49 -1.87 7.19 6.77
C ARG A 49 -0.43 7.47 6.41
N SER A 50 0.01 6.91 5.30
CA SER A 50 1.29 7.21 4.68
C SER A 50 1.07 8.07 3.45
N ASN A 51 2.15 8.53 2.83
CA ASN A 51 2.07 9.22 1.57
C ASN A 51 1.44 8.33 0.50
N SER A 52 0.58 8.92 -0.33
CA SER A 52 0.02 8.24 -1.48
C SER A 52 1.13 7.92 -2.48
N ILE A 53 1.00 6.78 -3.17
CA ILE A 53 1.98 6.28 -4.13
C ILE A 53 1.34 6.11 -5.50
N GLN A 54 2.19 6.11 -6.54
CA GLN A 54 1.73 5.75 -7.88
C GLN A 54 1.94 4.25 -8.11
N VAL A 55 0.92 3.59 -8.66
CA VAL A 55 0.92 2.17 -8.99
C VAL A 55 0.47 2.00 -10.44
N LYS A 56 1.09 1.08 -11.16
CA LYS A 56 0.61 0.63 -12.48
C LYS A 56 0.68 -0.87 -12.61
N ALA A 57 -0.27 -1.46 -13.33
CA ALA A 57 -0.15 -2.82 -13.83
C ALA A 57 0.71 -2.84 -15.09
N CYS A 58 1.48 -3.90 -15.28
CA CYS A 58 2.31 -4.11 -16.47
C CYS A 58 1.99 -5.45 -17.14
N PRO A 59 2.17 -5.55 -18.47
CA PRO A 59 2.10 -6.83 -19.16
C PRO A 59 3.07 -7.82 -18.51
N GLY A 60 2.63 -9.06 -18.27
CA GLY A 60 3.39 -10.05 -17.51
C GLY A 60 2.97 -10.20 -16.05
N ASP A 61 1.78 -9.70 -15.69
CA ASP A 61 1.12 -9.94 -14.40
C ASP A 61 1.95 -9.48 -13.18
N TYR A 62 2.48 -8.25 -13.27
CA TYR A 62 3.18 -7.62 -12.16
C TYR A 62 2.84 -6.13 -12.06
N TYR A 63 3.12 -5.58 -10.88
CA TYR A 63 2.86 -4.17 -10.56
C TYR A 63 4.16 -3.42 -10.33
N VAL A 64 4.21 -2.18 -10.80
CA VAL A 64 5.31 -1.25 -10.53
C VAL A 64 4.80 -0.18 -9.57
N TYR A 65 5.55 0.02 -8.47
CA TYR A 65 5.24 1.00 -7.44
C TYR A 65 6.28 2.11 -7.47
N LYS A 66 5.80 3.36 -7.43
CA LYS A 66 6.65 4.54 -7.28
C LYS A 66 6.33 5.20 -5.95
N PHE A 67 7.21 4.97 -4.98
CA PHE A 67 7.16 5.58 -3.66
C PHE A 67 7.63 7.03 -3.71
N VAL A 68 7.14 7.84 -2.79
CA VAL A 68 7.70 9.16 -2.51
C VAL A 68 8.70 9.06 -1.37
N LYS A 69 9.69 9.95 -1.38
CA LYS A 69 10.62 10.09 -0.27
C LYS A 69 9.83 10.57 0.96
N PRO A 70 9.97 9.93 2.13
CA PRO A 70 9.39 10.44 3.37
C PRO A 70 9.95 11.82 3.72
N ASP A 71 9.12 12.65 4.37
CA ASP A 71 9.60 13.86 5.00
C ASP A 71 10.47 13.51 6.22
N ALA A 72 11.50 14.31 6.46
CA ALA A 72 12.47 14.11 7.55
C ALA A 72 11.96 14.67 8.88
#